data_AF-A0A5K1VCV2-F1
#
_entry.id   AF-A0A5K1VCV2-F1
#
_cell.length_a   1.000
_cell.length_b   1.000
_cell.length_c   1.000
_cell.angle_alpha   90.00
_cell.angle_beta   90.00
_cell.angle_gamma   90.00
#
_symmetry.space_group_name_H-M   'P 1'
#
loop_
_entity.id
_entity.type
_entity.pdbx_description
1 polymer ?
#
loop_
_entity_poly.entity_id
_entity_poly.type
_entity_poly.pdbx_seq_one_letter_code
_entity_poly.pdbx_strand_id
1 'polypeptide(L)'
;MDQPKNVPFTDGKEKSSIPSNSGSWYYPSRNQFYRTTKKKGYNYSKEELDVALQIHNAVNEETWKRIMKKEQKYFDLCKEQKLIRFIGLPNKLSLKAFMLNLMGYNKPFDRHDWYIDRCGNTIKYIIDYYDGKSDERAPVSIFIDARPQLSVNNMVDYFKMVYIKMCRYFF
;
A
#
# COMPACT_ATOMS: atom_id res chain seq x y z
N MET A 1 -11.46 8.91 29.01
CA MET A 1 -11.17 9.09 27.57
C MET A 1 -9.80 9.73 27.49
N ASP A 2 -8.75 8.90 27.39
CA ASP A 2 -7.38 9.41 27.30
C ASP A 2 -7.13 9.88 25.88
N GLN A 3 -6.99 11.21 25.72
CA GLN A 3 -6.45 11.77 24.49
C GLN A 3 -5.01 11.25 24.30
N PRO A 4 -4.59 10.88 23.08
CA PRO A 4 -3.23 10.43 22.86
C PRO A 4 -2.27 11.57 23.22
N LYS A 5 -1.40 11.30 24.18
CA LYS A 5 -0.39 12.23 24.70
C LYS A 5 0.45 12.76 23.54
N ASN A 6 0.61 14.08 23.48
CA ASN A 6 1.51 14.78 22.57
C ASN A 6 2.95 14.33 22.85
N VAL A 7 3.42 13.28 22.16
CA VAL A 7 4.82 12.87 22.18
C VAL A 7 5.60 13.89 21.33
N PRO A 8 6.69 14.50 21.83
CA PRO A 8 7.50 15.38 21.02
C PRO A 8 8.08 14.57 19.86
N PHE A 9 7.59 14.84 18.65
CA PHE A 9 8.12 14.22 17.43
C PHE A 9 9.55 14.71 17.22
N THR A 10 10.52 13.86 17.53
CA THR A 10 11.89 14.02 17.04
C THR A 10 11.84 13.87 15.51
N ASP A 11 12.68 14.58 14.75
CA ASP A 11 12.76 14.45 13.27
C ASP A 11 13.42 13.11 12.84
N GLY A 12 13.19 12.05 13.62
CA GLY A 12 13.58 10.69 13.30
C GLY A 12 12.66 10.09 12.25
N LYS A 13 13.18 9.10 11.54
CA LYS A 13 12.34 8.24 10.70
C LYS A 13 11.61 7.23 11.58
N GLU A 14 10.32 7.07 11.34
CA GLU A 14 9.52 6.04 11.99
C GLU A 14 9.75 4.67 11.34
N LYS A 15 9.92 3.62 12.14
CA LYS A 15 10.06 2.25 11.66
C LYS A 15 8.67 1.69 11.34
N SER A 16 8.47 1.21 10.10
CA SER A 16 7.20 0.59 9.69
C SER A 16 7.12 -0.89 10.09
N SER A 17 5.92 -1.47 10.01
CA SER A 17 5.75 -2.93 10.14
C SER A 17 6.17 -3.71 8.88
N ILE A 18 6.42 -2.99 7.79
CA ILE A 18 6.68 -3.55 6.46
C ILE A 18 8.15 -4.02 6.38
N PRO A 19 8.40 -5.32 6.12
CA PRO A 19 9.74 -5.82 5.89
C PRO A 19 10.29 -5.31 4.56
N SER A 20 11.59 -5.07 4.50
CA SER A 20 12.34 -4.67 3.30
C SER A 20 13.44 -5.69 3.03
N ASN A 21 13.95 -5.75 1.80
CA ASN A 21 15.12 -6.56 1.48
C ASN A 21 16.37 -6.15 2.30
N SER A 22 16.41 -4.90 2.78
CA SER A 22 17.47 -4.37 3.65
C SER A 22 17.13 -4.43 5.15
N GLY A 23 16.13 -5.21 5.56
CA GLY A 23 15.67 -5.30 6.95
C GLY A 23 14.27 -4.72 7.15
N SER A 24 14.16 -3.52 7.73
CA SER A 24 12.87 -2.86 7.95
C SER A 24 12.70 -1.66 7.04
N TRP A 25 11.47 -1.42 6.59
CA TRP A 25 11.11 -0.21 5.90
C TRP A 25 10.90 0.94 6.89
N TYR A 26 11.41 2.13 6.55
CA TYR A 26 11.30 3.34 7.36
C TYR A 26 10.55 4.42 6.59
N TYR A 27 9.57 5.04 7.25
CA TYR A 27 8.81 6.16 6.69
C TYR A 27 9.68 7.42 6.59
N PRO A 28 9.34 8.35 5.68
CA PRO A 28 10.04 9.63 5.59
C PRO A 28 9.95 10.37 6.93
N SER A 29 11.01 11.09 7.30
CA SER A 29 10.95 11.97 8.46
C SER A 29 9.97 13.13 8.19
N ARG A 30 9.55 13.81 9.26
CA ARG A 30 8.67 14.99 9.16
C ARG A 30 9.22 16.04 8.20
N ASN A 31 10.50 16.36 8.30
CA ASN A 31 11.14 17.32 7.40
C ASN A 31 11.21 16.84 5.95
N GLN A 32 11.40 15.53 5.73
CA GLN A 32 11.35 14.95 4.38
C GLN A 32 9.95 15.05 3.78
N PHE A 33 8.92 14.75 4.57
CA PHE A 33 7.53 14.88 4.16
C PHE A 33 7.18 16.34 3.84
N TYR A 34 7.49 17.28 4.73
CA TYR A 34 7.31 18.72 4.51
C TYR A 34 7.96 19.22 3.22
N ARG A 35 9.23 18.88 2.99
CA ARG A 35 9.95 19.29 1.78
C ARG A 35 9.29 18.74 0.52
N THR A 36 8.78 17.51 0.58
CA THR A 36 8.13 16.86 -0.55
C THR A 36 6.75 17.47 -0.84
N THR A 37 5.93 17.71 0.19
CA THR A 37 4.61 18.31 0.03
C THR A 37 4.70 19.78 -0.39
N LYS A 38 5.66 20.54 0.15
CA LYS A 38 5.94 21.91 -0.27
C LYS A 38 6.35 22.01 -1.74
N LYS A 39 7.18 21.09 -2.24
CA LYS A 39 7.53 21.01 -3.68
C LYS A 39 6.32 20.73 -4.57
N LYS A 40 5.31 20.03 -4.04
CA LYS A 40 4.04 19.78 -4.73
C LYS A 40 3.04 20.95 -4.62
N GLY A 41 3.43 22.05 -3.96
CA GLY A 41 2.60 23.25 -3.81
C GLY A 41 1.70 23.26 -2.58
N TYR A 42 1.78 22.25 -1.69
CA TYR A 42 1.01 22.25 -0.45
C TYR A 42 1.66 23.14 0.62
N ASN A 43 0.85 23.89 1.35
CA ASN A 43 1.30 24.71 2.49
C ASN A 43 0.51 24.30 3.74
N TYR A 44 1.11 23.42 4.55
CA TYR A 44 0.51 22.93 5.79
C TYR A 44 0.99 23.75 6.99
N SER A 45 0.11 23.96 7.96
CA SER A 45 0.51 24.30 9.32
C SER A 45 1.35 23.18 9.94
N LYS A 46 1.97 23.46 11.08
CA LYS A 46 2.77 22.47 11.80
C LYS A 46 1.91 21.27 12.19
N GLU A 47 0.72 21.53 12.73
CA GLU A 47 -0.24 20.54 13.21
C GLU A 47 -0.85 19.74 12.06
N GLU A 48 -1.22 20.40 10.95
CA GLU A 48 -1.75 19.74 9.75
C GLU A 48 -0.74 18.78 9.13
N LEU A 49 0.53 19.18 9.09
CA LEU A 49 1.61 18.34 8.56
C LEU A 49 1.76 17.06 9.39
N ASP A 50 1.64 17.14 10.72
CA ASP A 50 1.73 15.98 11.60
C ASP A 50 0.59 15.01 11.38
N VAL A 51 -0.65 15.53 11.31
CA VAL A 51 -1.83 14.71 11.03
C VAL A 51 -1.72 14.07 9.64
N ALA A 52 -1.31 14.82 8.62
CA ALA A 52 -1.14 14.31 7.26
C ALA A 52 -0.08 13.21 7.17
N LEU A 53 1.05 13.35 7.90
CA LEU A 53 2.09 12.33 7.95
C LEU A 53 1.59 11.05 8.65
N GLN A 54 0.89 11.18 9.77
CA GLN A 54 0.30 10.04 10.48
C GLN A 54 -0.70 9.28 9.60
N ILE A 55 -1.58 10.00 8.90
CA ILE A 55 -2.53 9.41 7.95
C ILE A 55 -1.78 8.69 6.83
N HIS A 56 -0.73 9.32 6.26
CA HIS A 56 0.07 8.70 5.20
C HIS A 56 0.71 7.37 5.65
N ASN A 57 1.32 7.35 6.84
CA ASN A 57 1.91 6.15 7.41
C ASN A 57 0.84 5.08 7.66
N ALA A 58 -0.31 5.45 8.23
CA ALA A 58 -1.43 4.53 8.46
C ALA A 58 -1.97 3.93 7.15
N VAL A 59 -2.12 4.71 6.08
CA VAL A 59 -2.56 4.21 4.77
C VAL A 59 -1.55 3.22 4.19
N ASN A 60 -0.24 3.46 4.36
CA ASN A 60 0.79 2.53 3.93
C ASN A 60 0.70 1.19 4.68
N GLU A 61 0.52 1.21 6.00
CA GLU A 61 0.30 0.00 6.80
C GLU A 61 -0.97 -0.76 6.37
N GLU A 62 -2.06 -0.05 6.14
CA GLU A 62 -3.32 -0.61 5.67
C GLU A 62 -3.24 -1.20 4.25
N THR A 63 -2.40 -0.60 3.40
CA THR A 63 -2.09 -1.10 2.06
C THR A 63 -1.30 -2.40 2.14
N TRP A 64 -0.28 -2.44 3.01
CA TRP A 64 0.50 -3.65 3.25
C TRP A 64 -0.35 -4.80 3.76
N LYS A 65 -1.24 -4.55 4.73
CA LYS A 65 -2.18 -5.59 5.22
C LYS A 65 -3.05 -6.17 4.10
N ARG A 66 -3.56 -5.33 3.19
CA ARG A 66 -4.37 -5.78 2.04
C ARG A 66 -3.57 -6.61 1.04
N ILE A 67 -2.33 -6.23 0.80
CA ILE A 67 -1.37 -7.01 0.00
C ILE A 67 -1.13 -8.36 0.66
N MET A 68 -0.78 -8.39 1.95
CA MET A 68 -0.49 -9.62 2.67
C MET A 68 -1.70 -10.56 2.68
N LYS A 69 -2.92 -10.03 2.82
CA LYS A 69 -4.16 -10.82 2.68
C LYS A 69 -4.26 -11.54 1.32
N LYS A 70 -3.76 -10.92 0.24
CA LYS A 70 -3.70 -11.54 -1.10
C LYS A 70 -2.55 -12.51 -1.24
N GLU A 71 -1.44 -12.26 -0.53
CA GLU A 71 -0.26 -13.12 -0.51
C GLU A 71 -0.43 -14.37 0.36
N GLN A 72 -1.37 -14.38 1.32
CA GLN A 72 -1.66 -15.54 2.19
C GLN A 72 -1.81 -16.86 1.42
N LYS A 73 -2.42 -16.83 0.23
CA LYS A 73 -2.60 -18.03 -0.59
C LYS A 73 -1.28 -18.59 -1.15
N TYR A 74 -0.19 -17.83 -1.12
CA TYR A 74 1.13 -18.24 -1.60
C TYR A 74 2.08 -18.61 -0.46
N PHE A 75 1.62 -18.64 0.80
CA PHE A 75 2.48 -18.94 1.95
C PHE A 75 3.06 -20.36 1.93
N ASP A 76 2.37 -21.31 1.30
CA ASP A 76 2.90 -22.65 1.06
C ASP A 76 4.10 -22.65 0.09
N LEU A 77 4.16 -21.68 -0.83
CA LEU A 77 5.30 -21.50 -1.75
C LEU A 77 6.40 -20.64 -1.14
N CYS A 78 6.02 -19.58 -0.44
CA CYS A 78 6.94 -18.60 0.10
C CYS A 78 6.34 -17.94 1.34
N LYS A 79 6.98 -18.14 2.50
CA LYS A 79 6.52 -17.63 3.79
C LYS A 79 6.84 -16.15 4.03
N GLU A 80 7.83 -15.61 3.31
CA GLU A 80 8.30 -14.25 3.52
C GLU A 80 8.05 -13.39 2.28
N GLN A 81 7.38 -12.25 2.47
CA GLN A 81 7.20 -11.22 1.45
C GLN A 81 7.88 -9.95 1.92
N LYS A 82 8.71 -9.34 1.07
CA LYS A 82 9.49 -8.14 1.40
C LYS A 82 9.21 -7.02 0.42
N LEU A 83 9.08 -5.79 0.90
CA LEU A 83 8.95 -4.62 0.05
C LEU A 83 10.31 -4.31 -0.60
N ILE A 84 10.34 -4.25 -1.93
CA ILE A 84 11.52 -3.81 -2.69
C ILE A 84 11.48 -2.29 -2.83
N ARG A 85 10.35 -1.76 -3.31
CA ARG A 85 10.14 -0.33 -3.55
C ARG A 85 8.67 -0.01 -3.81
N PHE A 86 8.29 1.25 -3.62
CA PHE A 86 7.02 1.81 -4.03
C PHE A 86 7.25 2.97 -5.02
N ILE A 87 6.35 3.13 -6.00
CA ILE A 87 6.38 4.23 -6.98
C ILE A 87 5.00 4.90 -7.01
N GLY A 88 4.96 6.21 -6.74
CA GLY A 88 3.76 7.02 -6.96
C GLY A 88 3.57 7.38 -8.43
N LEU A 89 2.36 7.22 -8.94
CA LEU A 89 1.96 7.48 -10.33
C LEU A 89 0.66 8.33 -10.37
N PRO A 90 0.67 9.55 -9.81
CA PRO A 90 -0.55 10.34 -9.58
C PRO A 90 -1.33 10.65 -10.86
N ASN A 91 -0.64 10.80 -12.00
CA ASN A 91 -1.26 11.18 -13.27
C ASN A 91 -1.65 9.99 -14.17
N LYS A 92 -1.46 8.74 -13.72
CA LYS A 92 -1.61 7.56 -14.57
C LYS A 92 -2.70 6.62 -14.06
N LEU A 93 -3.85 6.59 -14.73
CA LEU A 93 -4.88 5.59 -14.44
C LEU A 93 -4.39 4.18 -14.72
N SER A 94 -4.82 3.24 -13.87
CA SER A 94 -4.68 1.82 -14.14
C SER A 94 -5.69 1.37 -15.20
N LEU A 95 -5.44 0.25 -15.89
CA LEU A 95 -6.38 -0.26 -16.91
C LEU A 95 -7.79 -0.47 -16.34
N LYS A 96 -7.89 -1.04 -15.13
CA LYS A 96 -9.19 -1.21 -14.46
C LYS A 96 -9.83 0.14 -14.12
N ALA A 97 -9.08 1.09 -13.56
CA ALA A 97 -9.61 2.42 -13.25
C ALA A 97 -10.07 3.17 -14.50
N PHE A 98 -9.35 3.04 -15.61
CA PHE A 98 -9.74 3.59 -16.90
C PHE A 98 -11.08 3.00 -17.39
N MET A 99 -11.22 1.67 -17.39
CA MET A 99 -12.46 1.01 -17.81
C MET A 99 -13.65 1.33 -16.90
N LEU A 100 -13.43 1.35 -15.58
CA LEU A 100 -14.47 1.73 -14.62
C LEU A 100 -14.88 3.20 -14.80
N ASN A 101 -13.92 4.09 -15.08
CA ASN A 101 -14.25 5.47 -15.36
C ASN A 101 -15.10 5.62 -16.62
N LEU A 102 -14.84 4.84 -17.66
CA LEU A 102 -15.68 4.81 -18.87
C LEU A 102 -17.13 4.38 -18.56
N MET A 103 -17.34 3.56 -17.53
CA MET A 103 -18.66 3.13 -17.04
C MET A 103 -19.29 4.09 -16.02
N GLY A 104 -18.71 5.27 -15.80
CA GLY A 104 -19.26 6.29 -14.89
C GLY A 104 -18.83 6.16 -13.42
N TYR A 105 -17.89 5.29 -13.09
CA TYR A 105 -17.33 5.23 -11.73
C TYR A 105 -16.27 6.31 -11.50
N ASN A 106 -16.08 6.67 -10.22
CA ASN A 106 -15.08 7.64 -9.80
C ASN A 106 -13.65 7.15 -10.07
N LYS A 107 -12.78 8.09 -10.46
CA LYS A 107 -11.34 7.83 -10.64
C LYS A 107 -10.65 7.75 -9.27
N PRO A 108 -9.57 6.97 -9.14
CA PRO A 108 -8.74 7.05 -7.95
C PRO A 108 -8.06 8.43 -7.88
N PHE A 109 -7.94 8.97 -6.67
CA PHE A 109 -7.24 10.23 -6.45
C PHE A 109 -5.72 10.05 -6.44
N ASP A 110 -5.25 8.82 -6.20
CA ASP A 110 -3.83 8.48 -6.23
C ASP A 110 -3.63 7.02 -6.67
N ARG A 111 -2.50 6.75 -7.33
CA ARG A 111 -2.12 5.41 -7.76
C ARG A 111 -0.68 5.15 -7.38
N HIS A 112 -0.43 3.97 -6.83
CA HIS A 112 0.89 3.50 -6.48
C HIS A 112 1.16 2.12 -7.10
N ASP A 113 2.39 1.91 -7.54
CA ASP A 113 2.89 0.60 -7.94
C ASP A 113 3.90 0.12 -6.88
N TRP A 114 3.59 -0.97 -6.18
CA TRP A 114 4.47 -1.58 -5.17
C TRP A 114 5.15 -2.82 -5.74
N TYR A 115 6.42 -3.00 -5.43
CA TYR A 115 7.21 -4.14 -5.88
C TYR A 115 7.58 -4.97 -4.67
N ILE A 116 7.17 -6.22 -4.69
CA ILE A 116 7.31 -7.16 -3.57
C ILE A 116 8.23 -8.28 -4.02
N ASP A 117 9.19 -8.61 -3.18
CA ASP A 117 9.97 -9.82 -3.31
C ASP A 117 9.20 -10.99 -2.70
N ARG A 118 8.91 -11.99 -3.52
CA ARG A 118 8.38 -13.30 -3.11
C ARG A 118 9.45 -14.35 -3.42
N CYS A 119 10.36 -14.55 -2.48
CA CYS A 119 11.43 -15.56 -2.56
C CYS A 119 12.27 -15.47 -3.86
N GLY A 120 12.70 -14.26 -4.22
CA GLY A 120 13.50 -13.97 -5.42
C GLY A 120 12.65 -13.54 -6.63
N ASN A 121 11.34 -13.71 -6.59
CA ASN A 121 10.44 -13.25 -7.66
C ASN A 121 9.90 -11.86 -7.35
N THR A 122 10.18 -10.91 -8.24
CA THR A 122 9.61 -9.56 -8.13
C THR A 122 8.17 -9.54 -8.63
N ILE A 123 7.25 -9.34 -7.70
CA ILE A 123 5.81 -9.23 -7.95
C ILE A 123 5.40 -7.77 -7.90
N LYS A 124 4.84 -7.27 -9.00
CA LYS A 124 4.29 -5.92 -9.05
C LYS A 124 2.83 -5.91 -8.59
N TYR A 125 2.52 -5.06 -7.63
CA TYR A 125 1.16 -4.71 -7.22
C TYR A 125 0.79 -3.33 -7.74
N ILE A 126 -0.42 -3.21 -8.28
CA ILE A 126 -1.06 -1.96 -8.65
C ILE A 126 -2.05 -1.63 -7.53
N ILE A 127 -1.95 -0.43 -6.97
CA ILE A 127 -2.78 0.06 -5.88
C ILE A 127 -3.45 1.34 -6.35
N ASP A 128 -4.77 1.33 -6.41
CA ASP A 128 -5.57 2.52 -6.69
C ASP A 128 -6.27 2.95 -5.38
N TYR A 129 -6.09 4.22 -4.99
CA TYR A 129 -6.73 4.82 -3.80
C TYR A 129 -7.93 5.66 -4.21
N TYR A 130 -9.07 5.40 -3.57
CA TYR A 130 -10.33 6.09 -3.82
C TYR A 130 -10.88 6.68 -2.52
N ASP A 131 -11.66 7.74 -2.65
CA ASP A 131 -12.43 8.27 -1.52
C ASP A 131 -13.37 7.18 -1.00
N GLY A 132 -13.25 6.90 0.30
CA GLY A 132 -14.11 5.95 0.98
C GLY A 132 -15.47 6.59 1.28
N LYS A 133 -16.43 5.76 1.70
CA LYS A 133 -17.71 6.26 2.19
C LYS A 133 -17.49 6.99 3.51
N SER A 134 -18.13 8.15 3.67
CA SER A 134 -18.14 8.89 4.95
C SER A 134 -18.70 8.00 6.06
N ASP A 135 -17.93 7.81 7.11
CA ASP A 135 -18.34 7.13 8.33
C ASP A 135 -18.23 8.16 9.47
N GLU A 136 -19.32 8.39 10.21
CA GLU A 136 -19.35 9.32 11.33
C GLU A 136 -18.31 8.99 12.42
N ARG A 137 -17.84 7.73 12.45
CA ARG A 137 -16.83 7.25 13.42
C ARG A 137 -15.39 7.41 12.94
N ALA A 138 -15.17 7.66 11.65
CA ALA A 138 -13.84 7.75 11.05
C ALA A 138 -13.73 9.03 10.20
N PRO A 139 -12.97 10.04 10.65
CA PRO A 139 -12.90 11.33 9.95
C PRO A 139 -12.26 11.23 8.55
N VAL A 140 -11.53 10.15 8.27
CA VAL A 140 -10.94 9.86 6.96
C VAL A 140 -11.25 8.42 6.58
N SER A 141 -11.95 8.23 5.46
CA SER A 141 -12.28 6.93 4.88
C SER A 141 -11.62 6.82 3.52
N ILE A 142 -10.71 5.86 3.35
CA ILE A 142 -10.01 5.62 2.09
C ILE A 142 -10.26 4.17 1.67
N PHE A 143 -10.75 4.00 0.45
CA PHE A 143 -10.88 2.69 -0.17
C PHE A 143 -9.60 2.36 -0.96
N ILE A 144 -9.00 1.22 -0.66
CA ILE A 144 -7.72 0.78 -1.24
C ILE A 144 -7.96 -0.46 -2.09
N ASP A 145 -7.83 -0.33 -3.41
CA ASP A 145 -7.85 -1.47 -4.34
C ASP A 145 -6.41 -1.90 -4.67
N ALA A 146 -5.88 -2.83 -3.88
CA ALA A 146 -4.58 -3.45 -4.12
C ALA A 146 -4.73 -4.75 -4.92
N ARG A 147 -4.02 -4.89 -6.04
CA ARG A 147 -4.08 -6.11 -6.87
C ARG A 147 -2.74 -6.40 -7.57
N PRO A 148 -2.38 -7.68 -7.75
CA PRO A 148 -1.19 -8.03 -8.51
C PRO A 148 -1.38 -7.62 -9.98
N GLN A 149 -0.30 -7.17 -10.61
CA GLN A 149 -0.24 -6.99 -12.05
C GLN A 149 -0.39 -8.35 -12.74
N LEU A 150 -1.11 -8.39 -13.85
CA LEU A 150 -1.11 -9.55 -14.72
C LEU A 150 0.30 -9.69 -15.33
N SER A 151 1.00 -10.75 -14.96
CA SER A 151 2.31 -11.12 -15.49
C SER A 151 2.38 -12.64 -15.62
N VAL A 152 3.23 -13.13 -16.53
CA VAL A 152 3.40 -14.57 -16.75
C VAL A 152 3.79 -15.27 -15.45
N ASN A 153 4.74 -14.71 -14.69
CA ASN A 153 5.18 -15.25 -13.40
C ASN A 153 4.02 -15.36 -12.39
N ASN A 154 3.17 -14.33 -12.32
CA ASN A 154 1.99 -14.35 -11.44
C ASN A 154 0.95 -15.40 -11.85
N MET A 155 0.78 -15.62 -13.16
CA MET A 155 -0.13 -16.67 -13.66
C MET A 155 0.42 -18.06 -13.36
N VAL A 156 1.72 -18.28 -13.56
CA VAL A 156 2.37 -19.55 -13.22
C VAL A 156 2.21 -19.87 -11.73
N ASP A 157 2.46 -18.90 -10.85
CA ASP A 157 2.26 -19.08 -9.41
C ASP A 157 0.81 -19.35 -9.05
N TYR A 158 -0.14 -18.72 -9.75
CA TYR A 158 -1.56 -19.00 -9.58
C TYR A 158 -1.89 -20.46 -9.94
N PHE A 159 -1.43 -20.96 -11.09
CA PHE A 159 -1.65 -22.35 -11.50
C PHE A 159 -0.96 -23.35 -10.57
N LYS A 160 0.26 -23.07 -10.10
CA LYS A 160 0.95 -23.88 -9.09
C LYS A 160 0.13 -23.99 -7.81
N MET A 161 -0.45 -22.90 -7.32
CA MET A 161 -1.29 -22.92 -6.13
C MET A 161 -2.59 -23.69 -6.33
N VAL A 162 -3.23 -23.57 -7.49
CA VAL A 162 -4.42 -24.36 -7.82
C VAL A 162 -4.08 -25.84 -7.81
N TYR A 163 -2.98 -26.24 -8.44
CA TYR A 163 -2.49 -27.62 -8.45
C TYR A 163 -2.21 -28.15 -7.04
N ILE A 164 -1.45 -27.41 -6.21
CA ILE A 164 -1.15 -27.82 -4.82
C ILE A 164 -2.43 -28.01 -4.01
N LYS A 165 -3.40 -27.09 -4.14
CA LYS A 165 -4.69 -27.21 -3.43
C LYS A 165 -5.50 -28.40 -3.90
N MET A 166 -5.51 -28.69 -5.21
CA MET A 166 -6.16 -29.88 -5.75
C MET A 166 -5.48 -31.15 -5.21
N CYS A 167 -4.15 -31.23 -5.23
CA CYS A 167 -3.43 -32.37 -4.67
C CYS A 167 -3.77 -32.61 -3.19
N ARG A 168 -3.79 -31.57 -2.35
CA ARG A 168 -4.15 -31.68 -0.92
C ARG A 168 -5.63 -31.99 -0.65
N TYR A 169 -6.48 -31.80 -1.65
CA TYR A 169 -7.92 -32.09 -1.53
C TYR A 169 -8.23 -33.54 -1.93
N PHE A 170 -7.49 -34.06 -2.92
CA PHE A 170 -7.70 -35.41 -3.46
C PHE A 170 -6.77 -36.48 -2.84
N PHE A 171 -5.70 -36.09 -2.15
CA PHE A 171 -4.76 -36.96 -1.42
C PHE A 171 -4.53 -36.42 0.00
#